data_AF-A0A972NET8-F1
#
_entry.id   AF-A0A972NET8-F1
#
_cell.length_a   1.000
_cell.length_b   1.000
_cell.length_c   1.000
_cell.angle_alpha   90.00
_cell.angle_beta   90.00
_cell.angle_gamma   90.00
#
_symmetry.space_group_name_H-M   'P 1'
#
loop_
_entity.id
_entity.type
_entity.pdbx_description
1 polymer ?
#
loop_
_entity_poly.entity_id
_entity_poly.type
_entity_poly.pdbx_seq_one_letter_code
_entity_poly.pdbx_strand_id
1 'polypeptide(L)'
;MMWNQNTNYAAEAVKQSLFVRTMNYTALWTVLYGLFVAFLIGTGLDRVFANPVISVVLVLAVMGASFLIRNPLQASKTLLYAYGAFTSFALAAVSSLLIHYVAYYHQGVLLSALVTTFLIGGATVLAARSVNISQDKAQAAVKFLLIVGIAAFVASLLNLIFFKSGLFGLIIAVVFLVWSVAALFLTLNQLDQIEAVVGNDPELLDKIAVWESVGVFILFYNIFISLLQILLSLAGNSED
;
A
#
# COMPACT_ATOMS: atom_id res chain seq x y z
N MET A 1 -52.98 6.54 -24.53
CA MET A 1 -52.46 5.46 -23.67
C MET A 1 -51.73 6.12 -22.52
N MET A 2 -52.19 5.87 -21.30
CA MET A 2 -51.65 6.50 -20.09
C MET A 2 -50.21 6.02 -19.86
N TRP A 3 -49.28 6.97 -19.87
CA TRP A 3 -47.90 6.76 -19.47
C TRP A 3 -47.86 6.74 -17.93
N ASN A 4 -48.32 5.62 -17.36
CA ASN A 4 -48.47 5.48 -15.93
C ASN A 4 -47.26 4.75 -15.34
N GLN A 5 -46.45 5.53 -14.60
CA GLN A 5 -46.05 5.18 -13.23
C GLN A 5 -45.39 3.81 -13.01
N ASN A 6 -44.21 3.61 -13.59
CA ASN A 6 -43.19 2.73 -13.01
C ASN A 6 -41.85 3.45 -12.90
N THR A 7 -41.88 4.65 -12.31
CA THR A 7 -40.69 5.36 -11.82
C THR A 7 -40.16 4.80 -10.49
N ASN A 8 -40.55 3.57 -10.12
CA ASN A 8 -39.89 2.82 -9.04
C ASN A 8 -38.62 2.08 -9.51
N TYR A 9 -38.23 2.22 -10.77
CA TYR A 9 -36.87 1.91 -11.24
C TYR A 9 -36.00 3.18 -11.29
N ALA A 10 -36.23 4.13 -10.37
CA ALA A 10 -35.18 5.07 -9.99
C ALA A 10 -34.04 4.23 -9.40
N ALA A 11 -33.11 3.84 -10.27
CA ALA A 11 -31.80 3.27 -10.00
C ALA A 11 -31.65 2.80 -8.54
N GLU A 12 -31.93 1.53 -8.27
CA GLU A 12 -31.21 0.84 -7.20
C GLU A 12 -29.73 1.02 -7.56
N ALA A 13 -29.13 2.08 -7.01
CA ALA A 13 -27.72 2.34 -7.14
C ALA A 13 -27.06 1.09 -6.56
N VAL A 14 -26.56 0.22 -7.45
CA VAL A 14 -25.92 -1.04 -7.08
C VAL A 14 -24.91 -0.69 -6.01
N LYS A 15 -25.25 -1.08 -4.78
CA LYS A 15 -24.53 -0.62 -3.61
C LYS A 15 -23.12 -1.17 -3.70
N GLN A 16 -22.15 -0.30 -4.01
CA GLN A 16 -20.75 -0.73 -4.09
C GLN A 16 -20.29 -1.18 -2.71
N SER A 17 -19.82 -2.43 -2.63
CA SER A 17 -19.27 -3.03 -1.41
C SER A 17 -18.06 -2.25 -0.92
N LEU A 18 -17.73 -2.41 0.37
CA LEU A 18 -16.55 -1.80 0.96
C LEU A 18 -15.28 -2.21 0.20
N PHE A 19 -15.18 -3.49 -0.18
CA PHE A 19 -14.09 -4.00 -0.98
C PHE A 19 -13.88 -3.23 -2.29
N VAL A 20 -14.94 -3.04 -3.09
CA VAL A 20 -14.84 -2.34 -4.38
C VAL A 20 -14.41 -0.88 -4.18
N ARG A 21 -14.95 -0.21 -3.18
CA ARG A 21 -14.57 1.18 -2.84
C ARG A 21 -13.11 1.26 -2.43
N THR A 22 -12.66 0.38 -1.53
CA THR A 22 -11.27 0.32 -1.08
C THR A 22 -10.32 0.14 -2.25
N MET A 23 -10.61 -0.81 -3.16
CA MET A 23 -9.76 -1.05 -4.34
C MET A 23 -9.74 0.14 -5.32
N ASN A 24 -10.87 0.83 -5.51
CA ASN A 24 -10.94 2.03 -6.35
C ASN A 24 -10.06 3.16 -5.79
N TYR A 25 -10.11 3.41 -4.47
CA TYR A 25 -9.24 4.40 -3.85
C TYR A 25 -7.78 3.97 -3.86
N THR A 26 -7.47 2.68 -3.66
CA THR A 26 -6.10 2.17 -3.79
C THR A 26 -5.55 2.45 -5.19
N ALA A 27 -6.33 2.20 -6.24
CA ALA A 27 -5.94 2.51 -7.61
C ALA A 27 -5.68 4.01 -7.81
N LEU A 28 -6.51 4.88 -7.22
CA LEU A 28 -6.29 6.33 -7.24
C LEU A 28 -4.95 6.72 -6.59
N TRP A 29 -4.63 6.16 -5.42
CA TRP A 29 -3.36 6.42 -4.72
C TRP A 29 -2.16 5.91 -5.51
N THR A 30 -2.29 4.77 -6.19
CA THR A 30 -1.26 4.23 -7.07
C THR A 30 -1.02 5.12 -8.29
N VAL A 31 -2.08 5.64 -8.92
CA VAL A 31 -1.95 6.58 -10.04
C VAL A 31 -1.27 7.88 -9.59
N LEU A 32 -1.72 8.45 -8.46
CA LEU A 32 -1.09 9.66 -7.91
C LEU A 32 0.39 9.44 -7.57
N TYR A 33 0.74 8.29 -7.00
CA TYR A 33 2.13 7.91 -6.75
C TYR A 33 2.95 7.90 -8.04
N GLY A 34 2.45 7.26 -9.10
CA GLY A 34 3.14 7.23 -10.40
C GLY A 34 3.35 8.62 -11.00
N LEU A 35 2.33 9.49 -10.90
CA LEU A 35 2.42 10.89 -11.33
C LEU A 35 3.46 11.67 -10.52
N PHE A 36 3.50 11.49 -9.20
CA PHE A 36 4.51 12.13 -8.35
C PHE A 36 5.92 11.63 -8.65
N VAL A 37 6.12 10.33 -8.86
CA VAL A 37 7.43 9.79 -9.27
C VAL A 37 7.89 10.45 -10.58
N ALA A 38 7.04 10.48 -11.59
CA ALA A 38 7.35 11.10 -12.88
C ALA A 38 7.65 12.61 -12.73
N PHE A 39 6.86 13.34 -11.94
CA PHE A 39 7.07 14.75 -11.66
C PHE A 39 8.40 15.01 -10.95
N LEU A 40 8.71 14.26 -9.90
CA LEU A 40 9.94 14.43 -9.12
C LEU A 40 11.19 14.14 -9.94
N ILE A 41 11.16 13.10 -10.77
CA ILE A 41 12.25 12.78 -11.70
C ILE A 41 12.38 13.87 -12.78
N GLY A 42 11.27 14.26 -13.41
CA GLY A 42 11.25 15.26 -14.49
C GLY A 42 11.69 16.66 -14.05
N THR A 43 11.54 16.99 -12.77
CA THR A 43 11.97 18.26 -12.18
C THR A 43 13.33 18.19 -11.49
N GLY A 44 13.91 17.00 -11.31
CA GLY A 44 15.16 16.79 -10.56
C GLY A 44 15.03 16.94 -9.03
N LEU A 45 13.79 17.02 -8.52
CA LEU A 45 13.51 17.10 -7.08
C LEU A 45 13.74 15.76 -6.38
N ASP A 46 13.76 14.65 -7.11
CA ASP A 46 14.15 13.33 -6.62
C ASP A 46 15.50 13.35 -5.86
N ARG A 47 16.46 14.16 -6.31
CA ARG A 47 17.76 14.36 -5.63
C ARG A 47 17.65 15.10 -4.30
N VAL A 48 16.64 15.96 -4.12
CA VAL A 48 16.39 16.64 -2.85
C VAL A 48 15.82 15.64 -1.84
N PHE A 49 14.86 14.82 -2.27
CA PHE A 49 14.21 13.84 -1.41
C PHE A 49 15.07 12.60 -1.12
N ALA A 50 16.12 12.38 -1.89
CA ALA A 50 17.18 11.41 -1.62
C ALA A 50 17.92 11.62 -0.28
N ASN A 51 17.79 12.80 0.34
CA ASN A 51 18.36 13.05 1.64
C ASN A 51 17.74 12.08 2.69
N PRO A 52 18.55 11.24 3.37
CA PRO A 52 18.05 10.25 4.32
C PRO A 52 17.24 10.88 5.47
N VAL A 53 17.60 12.08 5.92
CA VAL A 53 16.88 12.79 6.98
C VAL A 53 15.48 13.19 6.51
N ILE A 54 15.37 13.75 5.30
CA ILE A 54 14.07 14.13 4.71
C ILE A 54 13.21 12.89 4.51
N SER A 55 13.79 11.81 4.00
CA SER A 55 13.10 10.54 3.81
C SER A 55 12.55 9.97 5.13
N VAL A 56 13.35 9.97 6.21
CA VAL A 56 12.91 9.54 7.54
C VAL A 56 11.78 10.44 8.06
N VAL A 57 11.90 11.76 7.91
CA VAL A 57 10.84 12.71 8.33
C VAL A 57 9.52 12.44 7.59
N LEU A 58 9.57 12.18 6.28
CA LEU A 58 8.37 11.87 5.50
C LEU A 58 7.71 10.56 5.95
N VAL A 59 8.51 9.52 6.20
CA VAL A 59 8.00 8.23 6.74
C VAL A 59 7.37 8.44 8.11
N LEU A 60 8.03 9.18 9.00
CA LEU A 60 7.50 9.51 10.32
C LEU A 60 6.23 10.36 10.25
N ALA A 61 6.10 11.24 9.27
CA ALA A 61 4.88 12.04 9.07
C ALA A 61 3.70 11.16 8.65
N VAL A 62 3.91 10.19 7.75
CA VAL A 62 2.87 9.21 7.37
C VAL A 62 2.45 8.37 8.58
N MET A 63 3.42 7.84 9.35
CA MET A 63 3.14 7.07 10.56
C MET A 63 2.48 7.92 11.66
N GLY A 64 2.92 9.17 11.84
CA GLY A 64 2.35 10.08 12.84
C GLY A 64 0.91 10.47 12.49
N ALA A 65 0.63 10.75 11.22
CA ALA A 65 -0.72 11.05 10.75
C ALA A 65 -1.68 9.87 10.97
N SER A 66 -1.24 8.63 10.75
CA SER A 66 -2.08 7.46 11.02
C SER A 66 -2.41 7.32 12.51
N PHE A 67 -1.47 7.65 13.41
CA PHE A 67 -1.73 7.66 14.85
C PHE A 67 -2.66 8.79 15.30
N LEU A 68 -2.61 9.95 14.63
CA LEU A 68 -3.49 11.09 14.93
C LEU A 68 -4.93 10.82 14.47
N ILE A 69 -5.11 10.12 13.35
CA ILE A 69 -6.41 9.66 12.85
C ILE A 69 -6.78 8.34 13.56
N ARG A 70 -7.03 8.41 14.87
CA ARG A 70 -7.35 7.21 15.68
C ARG A 70 -8.67 6.54 15.29
N ASN A 71 -9.64 7.33 14.84
CA ASN A 71 -10.95 6.85 14.43
C ASN A 71 -11.34 7.48 13.08
N PRO A 72 -11.23 6.74 11.96
CA PRO A 72 -11.56 7.26 10.63
C PRO A 72 -13.04 7.65 10.49
N LEU A 73 -13.94 7.11 11.33
CA LEU A 73 -15.36 7.46 11.31
C LEU A 73 -15.63 8.88 11.83
N GLN A 74 -14.77 9.38 12.73
CA GLN A 74 -14.86 10.74 13.30
C GLN A 74 -14.04 11.76 12.51
N ALA A 75 -13.17 11.31 11.60
CA ALA A 75 -12.39 12.18 10.74
C ALA A 75 -13.26 12.80 9.64
N SER A 76 -12.90 14.02 9.21
CA SER A 76 -13.49 14.60 8.01
C SER A 76 -13.01 13.84 6.77
N LYS A 77 -13.87 13.72 5.75
CA LYS A 77 -13.47 13.10 4.48
C LYS A 77 -12.23 13.77 3.89
N THR A 78 -12.21 15.10 3.88
CA THR A 78 -11.07 15.90 3.38
C THR A 78 -9.75 15.50 4.05
N LEU A 79 -9.76 15.27 5.38
CA LEU A 79 -8.56 14.83 6.10
C LEU A 79 -8.09 13.45 5.63
N LEU A 80 -9.00 12.51 5.40
CA LEU A 80 -8.68 11.16 4.92
C LEU A 80 -8.12 11.19 3.49
N TYR A 81 -8.72 11.98 2.58
CA TYR A 81 -8.18 12.16 1.22
C TYR A 81 -6.81 12.85 1.23
N ALA A 82 -6.63 13.88 2.06
CA ALA A 82 -5.35 14.57 2.21
C ALA A 82 -4.27 13.62 2.75
N TYR A 83 -4.60 12.76 3.70
CA TYR A 83 -3.71 11.73 4.21
C TYR A 83 -3.30 10.73 3.11
N GLY A 84 -4.25 10.24 2.31
CA GLY A 84 -3.96 9.36 1.17
C GLY A 84 -3.06 10.02 0.13
N ALA A 85 -3.39 11.24 -0.30
CA ALA A 85 -2.60 12.00 -1.27
C ALA A 85 -1.18 12.30 -0.76
N PHE A 86 -1.05 12.72 0.51
CA PHE A 86 0.23 12.95 1.15
C PHE A 86 1.06 11.66 1.25
N THR A 87 0.42 10.53 1.56
CA THR A 87 1.09 9.22 1.59
C THR A 87 1.66 8.86 0.21
N SER A 88 0.87 9.01 -0.86
CA SER A 88 1.37 8.81 -2.24
C SER A 88 2.56 9.71 -2.56
N PHE A 89 2.50 10.99 -2.20
CA PHE A 89 3.61 11.92 -2.39
C PHE A 89 4.85 11.52 -1.58
N ALA A 90 4.70 11.22 -0.30
CA ALA A 90 5.80 10.88 0.61
C ALA A 90 6.53 9.62 0.12
N LEU A 91 5.80 8.57 -0.27
CA LEU A 91 6.39 7.35 -0.80
C LEU A 91 7.06 7.58 -2.16
N ALA A 92 6.47 8.40 -3.03
CA ALA A 92 7.10 8.79 -4.30
C ALA A 92 8.39 9.57 -4.06
N ALA A 93 8.40 10.52 -3.12
CA ALA A 93 9.57 11.29 -2.72
C ALA A 93 10.72 10.38 -2.27
N VAL A 94 10.45 9.46 -1.35
CA VAL A 94 11.45 8.53 -0.78
C VAL A 94 12.00 7.54 -1.82
N SER A 95 11.18 7.10 -2.78
CA SER A 95 11.56 6.07 -3.76
C SER A 95 11.99 6.61 -5.13
N SER A 96 11.70 7.87 -5.44
CA SER A 96 11.91 8.47 -6.78
C SER A 96 13.34 8.36 -7.27
N LEU A 97 14.33 8.68 -6.44
CA LEU A 97 15.73 8.59 -6.82
C LEU A 97 16.15 7.14 -7.13
N LEU A 98 15.73 6.18 -6.29
CA LEU A 98 15.98 4.76 -6.53
C LEU A 98 15.37 4.34 -7.87
N ILE A 99 14.11 4.70 -8.12
CA ILE A 99 13.41 4.39 -9.37
C ILE A 99 14.11 5.02 -10.57
N HIS A 100 14.57 6.27 -10.46
CA HIS A 100 15.32 6.95 -11.51
C HIS A 100 16.61 6.20 -11.85
N TYR A 101 17.41 5.85 -10.84
CA TYR A 101 18.65 5.10 -11.05
C TYR A 101 18.38 3.72 -11.67
N VAL A 102 17.42 2.96 -11.14
CA VAL A 102 17.11 1.64 -11.71
C VAL A 102 16.53 1.77 -13.12
N ALA A 103 15.69 2.76 -13.39
CA ALA A 103 15.16 2.97 -14.74
C ALA A 103 16.29 3.24 -15.75
N TYR A 104 17.32 3.97 -15.35
CA TYR A 104 18.46 4.30 -16.21
C TYR A 104 19.43 3.13 -16.41
N TYR A 105 19.77 2.40 -15.34
CA TYR A 105 20.82 1.36 -15.39
C TYR A 105 20.28 -0.07 -15.51
N HIS A 106 19.06 -0.33 -15.04
CA HIS A 106 18.47 -1.67 -14.93
C HIS A 106 16.97 -1.67 -15.28
N GLN A 107 16.59 -1.06 -16.42
CA GLN A 107 15.19 -0.91 -16.82
C GLN A 107 14.39 -2.23 -16.80
N GLY A 108 15.03 -3.35 -17.18
CA GLY A 108 14.42 -4.68 -17.12
C GLY A 108 14.10 -5.15 -15.69
N VAL A 109 14.92 -4.79 -14.70
CA VAL A 109 14.67 -5.09 -13.27
C VAL A 109 13.48 -4.27 -12.77
N LEU A 110 13.41 -2.98 -13.11
CA LEU A 110 12.28 -2.12 -12.73
C LEU A 110 10.97 -2.65 -13.30
N LEU A 111 10.93 -2.99 -14.59
CA LEU A 111 9.74 -3.55 -15.23
C LEU A 111 9.35 -4.90 -14.60
N SER A 112 10.33 -5.76 -14.33
CA SER A 112 10.09 -7.07 -13.68
C SER A 112 9.51 -6.91 -12.28
N ALA A 113 10.04 -5.98 -11.47
CA ALA A 113 9.51 -5.66 -10.15
C ALA A 113 8.05 -5.16 -10.23
N LEU A 114 7.74 -4.26 -11.17
CA LEU A 114 6.39 -3.76 -11.38
C LEU A 114 5.41 -4.88 -11.77
N VAL A 115 5.74 -5.65 -12.82
CA VAL A 115 4.88 -6.75 -13.29
C VAL A 115 4.67 -7.79 -12.18
N THR A 116 5.73 -8.17 -11.48
CA THR A 116 5.66 -9.16 -10.40
C THR A 116 4.82 -8.64 -9.23
N THR A 117 4.88 -7.34 -8.91
CA THR A 117 4.02 -6.71 -7.89
C THR A 117 2.55 -6.88 -8.23
N PHE A 118 2.16 -6.58 -9.49
CA PHE A 118 0.76 -6.72 -9.91
C PHE A 118 0.31 -8.17 -9.96
N LEU A 119 1.19 -9.11 -10.35
CA LEU A 119 0.87 -10.54 -10.32
C LEU A 119 0.67 -11.05 -8.89
N ILE A 120 1.60 -10.76 -7.97
CA ILE A 120 1.50 -11.16 -6.56
C ILE A 120 0.30 -10.48 -5.90
N GLY A 121 0.14 -9.17 -6.08
CA GLY A 121 -0.97 -8.42 -5.51
C GLY A 121 -2.32 -8.85 -6.06
N GLY A 122 -2.43 -9.07 -7.37
CA GLY A 122 -3.64 -9.60 -8.01
C GLY A 122 -4.01 -11.00 -7.53
N ALA A 123 -3.03 -11.91 -7.44
CA ALA A 123 -3.24 -13.24 -6.86
C ALA A 123 -3.66 -13.17 -5.39
N THR A 124 -3.07 -12.25 -4.62
CA THR A 124 -3.40 -12.02 -3.21
C THR A 124 -4.83 -11.52 -3.04
N VAL A 125 -5.26 -10.59 -3.90
CA VAL A 125 -6.64 -10.09 -3.93
C VAL A 125 -7.61 -11.24 -4.20
N LEU A 126 -7.35 -12.08 -5.21
CA LEU A 126 -8.20 -13.23 -5.53
C LEU A 126 -8.26 -14.25 -4.38
N ALA A 127 -7.11 -14.55 -3.77
CA ALA A 127 -7.02 -15.47 -2.64
C ALA A 127 -7.80 -14.94 -1.42
N ALA A 128 -7.66 -13.65 -1.10
CA ALA A 128 -8.35 -13.01 0.02
C ALA A 128 -9.88 -13.05 -0.13
N ARG A 129 -10.39 -13.10 -1.37
CA ARG A 129 -11.82 -13.25 -1.66
C ARG A 129 -12.31 -14.69 -1.68
N SER A 130 -11.40 -15.65 -1.81
CA SER A 130 -11.74 -17.07 -1.98
C SER A 130 -11.61 -17.88 -0.67
N VAL A 131 -10.82 -17.40 0.28
CA VAL A 131 -10.57 -18.07 1.56
C VAL A 131 -11.39 -17.42 2.66
N ASN A 132 -12.23 -18.17 3.38
CA ASN A 132 -12.94 -17.66 4.54
C ASN A 132 -12.16 -17.95 5.83
N ILE A 133 -11.84 -16.93 6.62
CA ILE A 133 -11.09 -17.06 7.87
C ILE A 133 -11.96 -16.58 9.03
N SER A 134 -12.03 -17.39 10.09
CA SER A 134 -12.75 -17.00 11.31
C SER A 134 -12.09 -15.78 11.97
N GLN A 135 -12.91 -14.94 12.60
CA GLN A 135 -12.44 -13.70 13.23
C GLN A 135 -11.30 -13.94 14.23
N ASP A 136 -11.37 -14.98 15.05
CA ASP A 136 -10.32 -15.32 16.02
C ASP A 136 -8.98 -15.62 15.35
N LYS A 137 -8.99 -16.38 14.24
CA LYS A 137 -7.78 -16.70 13.47
C LYS A 137 -7.22 -15.45 12.81
N ALA A 138 -8.10 -14.62 12.24
CA ALA A 138 -7.70 -13.39 11.58
C ALA A 138 -7.09 -12.40 12.60
N GLN A 139 -7.68 -12.24 13.78
CA GLN A 139 -7.12 -11.41 14.85
C GLN A 139 -5.78 -11.91 15.38
N ALA A 140 -5.63 -13.24 15.56
CA ALA A 140 -4.35 -13.83 15.96
C ALA A 140 -3.27 -13.55 14.90
N ALA A 141 -3.61 -13.71 13.63
CA ALA A 141 -2.69 -13.45 12.52
C ALA A 141 -2.32 -11.96 12.41
N VAL A 142 -3.27 -11.03 12.60
CA VAL A 142 -2.99 -9.58 12.65
C VAL A 142 -2.02 -9.26 13.79
N LYS A 143 -2.23 -9.78 15.01
CA LYS A 143 -1.31 -9.56 16.14
C LYS A 143 0.09 -10.09 15.85
N PHE A 144 0.18 -11.28 15.24
CA PHE A 144 1.46 -11.85 14.81
C PHE A 144 2.15 -10.97 13.77
N LEU A 145 1.42 -10.51 12.74
CA LEU A 145 1.97 -9.61 11.73
C LEU A 145 2.42 -8.27 12.33
N LEU A 146 1.73 -7.72 13.33
CA LEU A 146 2.22 -6.52 14.01
C LEU A 146 3.59 -6.74 14.65
N ILE A 147 3.80 -7.86 15.33
CA ILE A 147 5.09 -8.20 15.94
C ILE A 147 6.18 -8.36 14.88
N VAL A 148 5.90 -9.14 13.83
CA VAL A 148 6.86 -9.36 12.73
C VAL A 148 7.16 -8.05 12.00
N GLY A 149 6.16 -7.21 11.78
CA GLY A 149 6.32 -5.91 11.10
C GLY A 149 7.21 -4.95 11.90
N ILE A 150 7.02 -4.88 13.22
CA ILE A 150 7.89 -4.10 14.11
C ILE A 150 9.33 -4.65 14.08
N ALA A 151 9.50 -5.97 14.17
CA ALA A 151 10.82 -6.59 14.12
C ALA A 151 11.53 -6.32 12.78
N ALA A 152 10.82 -6.42 11.66
CA ALA A 152 11.35 -6.14 10.34
C ALA A 152 11.72 -4.66 10.18
N PHE A 153 10.90 -3.74 10.70
CA PHE A 153 11.21 -2.31 10.73
C PHE A 153 12.50 -2.01 11.52
N VAL A 154 12.63 -2.57 12.73
CA VAL A 154 13.86 -2.42 13.54
C VAL A 154 15.06 -3.02 12.82
N ALA A 155 14.93 -4.20 12.21
CA ALA A 155 16.00 -4.82 11.43
C ALA A 155 16.43 -3.95 10.23
N SER A 156 15.49 -3.25 9.58
CA SER A 156 15.80 -2.32 8.49
C SER A 156 16.58 -1.10 8.97
N LEU A 157 16.19 -0.52 10.12
CA LEU A 157 16.94 0.57 10.74
C LEU A 157 18.36 0.14 11.11
N LEU A 158 18.50 -1.04 11.71
CA LEU A 158 19.81 -1.59 12.06
C LEU A 158 20.66 -1.87 10.82
N ASN A 159 20.07 -2.38 9.74
CA ASN A 159 20.78 -2.61 8.48
C ASN A 159 21.34 -1.30 7.89
N LEU A 160 20.56 -0.23 7.97
CA LEU A 160 20.95 1.11 7.49
C LEU A 160 22.13 1.68 8.29
N ILE A 161 22.21 1.38 9.60
CA ILE A 161 23.23 1.94 10.50
C ILE A 161 24.50 1.06 10.58
N PHE A 162 24.36 -0.27 10.62
CA PHE A 162 25.43 -1.17 11.06
C PHE A 162 25.93 -2.16 10.01
N PHE A 163 25.06 -2.67 9.13
CA PHE A 163 25.36 -3.92 8.43
C PHE A 163 25.85 -3.78 6.99
N LYS A 164 25.73 -2.61 6.34
CA LYS A 164 26.25 -2.29 4.97
C LYS A 164 26.44 -3.52 4.06
N SER A 165 25.43 -4.39 3.87
CA SER A 165 25.68 -5.67 3.19
C SER A 165 24.51 -6.24 2.40
N GLY A 166 24.87 -6.89 1.28
CA GLY A 166 23.97 -7.46 0.29
C GLY A 166 23.11 -8.61 0.79
N LEU A 167 23.67 -9.62 1.46
CA LEU A 167 22.90 -10.79 1.89
C LEU A 167 21.91 -10.48 3.01
N PHE A 168 22.31 -9.66 4.00
CA PHE A 168 21.42 -9.28 5.09
C PHE A 168 20.29 -8.37 4.59
N GLY A 169 20.60 -7.44 3.67
CA GLY A 169 19.59 -6.63 2.97
C GLY A 169 18.60 -7.49 2.17
N LEU A 170 19.10 -8.52 1.47
CA LEU A 170 18.26 -9.46 0.72
C LEU A 170 17.30 -10.23 1.64
N ILE A 171 17.79 -10.75 2.77
CA ILE A 171 16.96 -11.47 3.75
C ILE A 171 15.85 -10.55 4.27
N ILE A 172 16.20 -9.31 4.64
CA ILE A 172 15.20 -8.32 5.09
C ILE A 172 14.16 -8.08 4.00
N ALA A 173 14.57 -7.87 2.75
CA ALA A 173 13.66 -7.63 1.64
C ALA A 173 12.69 -8.81 1.41
N VAL A 174 13.18 -10.06 1.50
CA VAL A 174 12.34 -11.27 1.41
C VAL A 174 11.34 -11.34 2.57
N VAL A 175 11.78 -11.09 3.80
CA VAL A 175 10.89 -11.08 4.98
C VAL A 175 9.81 -10.00 4.84
N PHE A 176 10.18 -8.79 4.38
CA PHE A 176 9.22 -7.72 4.12
C PHE A 176 8.23 -8.05 3.00
N LEU A 177 8.69 -8.73 1.95
CA LEU A 177 7.81 -9.18 0.87
C LEU A 177 6.75 -10.14 1.40
N VAL A 178 7.16 -11.20 2.10
CA VAL A 178 6.25 -12.20 2.66
C VAL A 178 5.29 -11.56 3.67
N TRP A 179 5.81 -10.70 4.54
CA TRP A 179 5.00 -9.95 5.50
C TRP A 179 3.95 -9.07 4.81
N SER A 180 4.35 -8.32 3.78
CA SER A 180 3.45 -7.40 3.07
C SER A 180 2.35 -8.15 2.33
N VAL A 181 2.67 -9.30 1.73
CA VAL A 181 1.70 -10.19 1.08
C VAL A 181 0.70 -10.76 2.10
N ALA A 182 1.19 -11.24 3.24
CA ALA A 182 0.33 -11.78 4.29
C ALA A 182 -0.57 -10.69 4.91
N ALA A 183 -0.04 -9.49 5.11
CA ALA A 183 -0.79 -8.34 5.60
C ALA A 183 -1.88 -7.93 4.59
N LEU A 184 -1.53 -7.86 3.30
CA LEU A 184 -2.48 -7.52 2.23
C LEU A 184 -3.63 -8.53 2.18
N PHE A 185 -3.29 -9.82 2.26
CA PHE A 185 -4.28 -10.90 2.30
C PHE A 185 -5.26 -10.72 3.47
N LEU A 186 -4.76 -10.52 4.70
CA LEU A 186 -5.62 -10.36 5.88
C LEU A 186 -6.45 -9.08 5.83
N THR A 187 -5.87 -7.95 5.44
CA THR A 187 -6.59 -6.67 5.32
C THR A 187 -7.77 -6.83 4.37
N LEU A 188 -7.55 -7.40 3.19
CA LEU A 188 -8.61 -7.60 2.20
C LEU A 188 -9.66 -8.64 2.65
N ASN A 189 -9.23 -9.69 3.35
CA ASN A 189 -10.12 -10.73 3.87
C ASN A 189 -11.06 -10.20 4.96
N GLN A 190 -10.61 -9.21 5.75
CA GLN A 190 -11.38 -8.63 6.84
C GLN A 190 -12.38 -7.55 6.40
N LEU A 191 -12.33 -7.06 5.16
CA LEU A 191 -13.20 -5.98 4.71
C LEU A 191 -14.70 -6.32 4.81
N ASP A 192 -15.11 -7.55 4.51
CA ASP A 192 -16.52 -7.95 4.62
C ASP A 192 -17.00 -7.95 6.08
N GLN A 193 -16.11 -8.28 7.02
CA GLN A 193 -16.40 -8.25 8.46
C GLN A 193 -16.49 -6.79 8.95
N ILE A 194 -15.62 -5.91 8.45
CA ILE A 194 -15.68 -4.48 8.76
C ILE A 194 -16.98 -3.87 8.22
N GLU A 195 -17.36 -4.20 6.98
CA GLU A 195 -18.62 -3.76 6.37
C GLU A 195 -19.83 -4.22 7.20
N ALA A 196 -19.82 -5.47 7.70
CA ALA A 196 -20.88 -5.97 8.57
C ALA A 196 -21.00 -5.21 9.92
N VAL A 197 -19.89 -4.71 10.46
CA VAL A 197 -19.87 -3.94 11.73
C VAL A 197 -20.27 -2.48 11.52
N VAL A 198 -19.77 -1.84 10.46
CA VAL A 198 -20.08 -0.44 10.11
C VAL A 198 -21.53 -0.32 9.63
N GLY A 199 -22.06 -1.39 9.05
CA GLY A 199 -23.41 -1.43 8.53
C GLY A 199 -23.51 -0.75 7.18
N ASN A 200 -24.72 -0.27 6.87
CA ASN A 200 -25.13 0.00 5.51
C ASN A 200 -25.05 1.47 5.09
N ASP A 201 -24.53 2.36 5.95
CA ASP A 201 -24.42 3.79 5.69
C ASP A 201 -23.37 4.08 4.60
N PRO A 202 -23.76 4.63 3.44
CA PRO A 202 -22.84 4.92 2.35
C PRO A 202 -21.71 5.90 2.70
N GLU A 203 -21.93 6.82 3.65
CA GLU A 203 -20.92 7.80 4.06
C GLU A 203 -19.86 7.17 4.97
N LEU A 204 -20.29 6.32 5.92
CA LEU A 204 -19.37 5.62 6.82
C LEU A 204 -18.54 4.60 6.06
N LEU A 205 -19.17 3.84 5.14
CA LEU A 205 -18.47 2.93 4.24
C LEU A 205 -17.43 3.65 3.37
N ASP A 206 -17.75 4.85 2.90
CA ASP A 206 -16.82 5.68 2.12
C ASP A 206 -15.59 6.10 2.95
N LYS A 207 -15.79 6.57 4.19
CA LYS A 207 -14.69 6.96 5.08
C LYS A 207 -13.77 5.79 5.40
N ILE A 208 -14.34 4.62 5.70
CA ILE A 208 -13.58 3.40 5.97
C ILE A 208 -12.85 2.94 4.70
N ALA A 209 -13.51 2.98 3.54
CA ALA A 209 -12.89 2.62 2.27
C ALA A 209 -11.65 3.47 1.98
N VAL A 210 -11.77 4.80 2.15
CA VAL A 210 -10.64 5.72 1.97
C VAL A 210 -9.53 5.38 2.97
N TRP A 211 -9.85 5.15 4.24
CA TRP A 211 -8.86 4.79 5.26
C TRP A 211 -8.11 3.49 4.95
N GLU A 212 -8.85 2.39 4.74
CA GLU A 212 -8.28 1.07 4.44
C GLU A 212 -7.48 1.09 3.14
N SER A 213 -7.92 1.87 2.14
CA SER A 213 -7.25 1.95 0.85
C SER A 213 -5.83 2.50 0.92
N VAL A 214 -5.53 3.37 1.90
CA VAL A 214 -4.16 3.88 2.14
C VAL A 214 -3.28 2.75 2.68
N GLY A 215 -3.80 1.95 3.62
CA GLY A 215 -3.10 0.76 4.12
C GLY A 215 -2.81 -0.25 3.01
N VAL A 216 -3.82 -0.56 2.19
CA VAL A 216 -3.68 -1.44 1.01
C VAL A 216 -2.65 -0.86 0.03
N PHE A 217 -2.70 0.44 -0.26
CA PHE A 217 -1.73 1.10 -1.14
C PHE A 217 -0.29 0.99 -0.62
N ILE A 218 -0.06 1.24 0.68
CA ILE A 218 1.25 1.06 1.32
C ILE A 218 1.76 -0.38 1.16
N LEU A 219 0.88 -1.37 1.29
CA LEU A 219 1.25 -2.79 1.14
C LEU A 219 1.66 -3.13 -0.29
N PHE A 220 0.95 -2.64 -1.30
CA PHE A 220 1.37 -2.77 -2.71
C PHE A 220 2.72 -2.09 -2.96
N TYR A 221 2.93 -0.89 -2.40
CA TYR A 221 4.21 -0.19 -2.47
C TYR A 221 5.34 -0.99 -1.82
N ASN A 222 5.10 -1.57 -0.63
CA ASN A 222 6.10 -2.37 0.07
C ASN A 222 6.47 -3.64 -0.73
N ILE A 223 5.47 -4.33 -1.30
CA ILE A 223 5.71 -5.47 -2.21
C ILE A 223 6.63 -5.03 -3.37
N PHE A 224 6.33 -3.89 -4.00
CA PHE A 224 7.12 -3.35 -5.10
C PHE A 224 8.56 -3.05 -4.71
N ILE A 225 8.78 -2.31 -3.62
CA ILE A 225 10.13 -1.96 -3.18
C ILE A 225 10.92 -3.19 -2.72
N SER A 226 10.28 -4.13 -2.03
CA SER A 226 10.93 -5.40 -1.65
C SER A 226 11.35 -6.21 -2.88
N LEU A 227 10.48 -6.35 -3.88
CA LEU A 227 10.83 -7.03 -5.14
C LEU A 227 11.95 -6.31 -5.88
N LEU A 228 11.92 -4.98 -5.93
CA LEU A 228 12.96 -4.18 -6.55
C LEU A 228 14.32 -4.42 -5.88
N GLN A 229 14.36 -4.42 -4.54
CA GLN A 229 15.57 -4.71 -3.78
C GLN A 229 16.07 -6.15 -3.97
N ILE A 230 15.17 -7.13 -3.97
CA ILE A 230 15.52 -8.54 -4.21
C ILE A 230 16.13 -8.69 -5.60
N LEU A 231 15.45 -8.20 -6.63
CA LEU A 231 15.91 -8.35 -8.02
C LEU A 231 17.22 -7.61 -8.28
N LEU A 232 17.42 -6.42 -7.70
CA LEU A 232 18.69 -5.71 -7.77
C LEU A 232 19.83 -6.49 -7.10
N SER A 233 19.56 -7.08 -5.93
CA SER A 233 20.54 -7.90 -5.20
C SER A 233 20.92 -9.15 -5.99
N LEU A 234 19.95 -9.77 -6.68
CA LEU A 234 20.19 -10.94 -7.53
C LEU A 234 20.93 -10.58 -8.83
N ALA A 235 20.62 -9.44 -9.43
CA ALA A 235 21.31 -8.96 -10.63
C ALA A 235 22.76 -8.56 -10.33
N GLY A 236 23.01 -7.87 -9.22
CA GLY A 236 24.36 -7.46 -8.81
C GLY A 236 25.29 -8.64 -8.47
N ASN A 237 24.74 -9.78 -8.06
CA ASN A 237 25.52 -11.01 -7.82
C ASN A 237 25.83 -11.81 -9.10
N SER A 238 25.37 -11.37 -10.29
CA SER A 238 25.59 -12.07 -11.56
C SER A 238 26.73 -11.48 -12.41
N GLU A 239 27.37 -10.41 -11.94
CA GLU A 239 28.53 -9.76 -12.58
C GLU A 239 29.89 -10.15 -11.94
N ASP A 240 29.88 -11.07 -10.97
CA ASP A 240 31.08 -11.75 -10.40
C ASP A 240 31.21 -13.19 -10.95
#